data_AF-A0A3P6I910-F1
#
_entry.id   AF-A0A3P6I910-F1
#
_cell.length_a   1.000
_cell.length_b   1.000
_cell.length_c   1.000
_cell.angle_alpha   90.00
_cell.angle_beta   90.00
_cell.angle_gamma   90.00
#
_symmetry.space_group_name_H-M   'P 1'
#
loop_
_entity.id
_entity.type
_entity.pdbx_description
1 polymer ?
#
loop_
_entity_poly.entity_id
_entity_poly.type
_entity_poly.pdbx_seq_one_letter_code
_entity_poly.pdbx_strand_id
1 'polypeptide(L)'
;MDGAICEYTKEEKMAFLQKAYDLGVRNLEMESLGFAAFCQKLKIKGESMSVHSTFTLIPSVICVTMVNRLITDQITTPVSVMHEWQERPLEILIAYIKKHI
;
A
#
# COMPACT_ATOMS: atom_id res chain seq x y z
N MET A 1 6.30 -16.30 -8.75
CA MET A 1 6.11 -17.55 -9.52
C MET A 1 6.38 -18.72 -8.59
N ASP A 2 5.50 -18.86 -7.62
CA ASP A 2 5.73 -19.60 -6.37
C ASP A 2 4.40 -20.10 -5.76
N GLY A 3 3.30 -19.91 -6.49
CA GLY A 3 2.02 -20.53 -6.20
C GLY A 3 1.94 -21.93 -6.80
N ALA A 4 0.94 -22.70 -6.36
CA ALA A 4 0.72 -24.08 -6.82
C ALA A 4 0.41 -24.19 -8.33
N ILE A 5 -0.16 -23.13 -8.92
CA ILE A 5 -0.52 -23.06 -10.34
C ILE A 5 0.09 -21.78 -10.91
N CYS A 6 0.79 -21.89 -12.04
CA CYS A 6 1.41 -20.77 -12.73
C CYS A 6 1.36 -20.98 -14.24
N GLU A 7 0.48 -20.25 -14.92
CA GLU A 7 0.20 -20.37 -16.37
C GLU A 7 0.84 -19.23 -17.18
N TYR A 8 1.83 -18.55 -16.61
CA TYR A 8 2.56 -17.45 -17.24
C TYR A 8 4.05 -17.61 -17.01
N THR A 9 4.84 -17.04 -17.92
CA THR A 9 6.31 -17.03 -17.91
C THR A 9 6.85 -15.90 -17.03
N LYS A 10 8.15 -15.96 -16.74
CA LYS A 10 8.84 -14.91 -16.00
C LYS A 10 8.83 -13.58 -16.77
N GLU A 11 8.97 -13.65 -18.09
CA GLU A 11 8.99 -12.51 -19.00
C GLU A 11 7.63 -11.80 -18.99
N GLU A 12 6.53 -12.55 -19.04
CA GLU A 12 5.17 -11.99 -18.94
C GLU A 12 4.91 -11.34 -17.58
N LYS A 13 5.34 -11.98 -16.48
CA LYS A 13 5.29 -11.38 -15.14
C LYS A 13 6.05 -10.06 -15.10
N MET A 14 7.29 -10.04 -15.60
CA MET A 14 8.13 -8.85 -15.56
C MET A 14 7.59 -7.73 -16.44
N ALA A 15 7.06 -8.04 -17.62
CA ALA A 15 6.40 -7.07 -18.48
C ALA A 15 5.17 -6.45 -17.79
N PHE A 16 4.37 -7.25 -17.08
CA PHE A 16 3.24 -6.77 -16.29
C PHE A 16 3.67 -5.84 -15.16
N LEU A 17 4.66 -6.25 -14.36
CA LEU A 17 5.16 -5.43 -13.25
C LEU A 17 5.83 -4.14 -13.73
N GLN A 18 6.58 -4.19 -14.83
CA GLN A 18 7.20 -3.00 -15.41
C GLN A 18 6.14 -2.02 -15.91
N LYS A 19 5.12 -2.50 -16.63
CA LYS A 19 3.99 -1.67 -17.05
C LYS A 19 3.29 -1.00 -15.86
N ALA A 20 3.07 -1.73 -14.76
CA ALA A 20 2.48 -1.15 -13.55
C ALA A 20 3.39 -0.06 -12.95
N TYR A 21 4.69 -0.31 -12.89
CA TYR A 21 5.67 0.66 -12.41
C TYR A 21 5.71 1.93 -13.26
N ASP A 22 5.68 1.78 -14.59
CA ASP A 22 5.68 2.89 -15.55
C ASP A 22 4.39 3.74 -15.42
N LEU A 23 3.27 3.12 -15.02
CA LEU A 23 2.01 3.80 -14.70
C LEU A 23 1.98 4.44 -13.30
N GLY A 24 3.06 4.35 -12.53
CA GLY A 24 3.18 4.99 -11.22
C GLY A 24 2.88 4.08 -10.02
N VAL A 25 2.58 2.79 -10.22
CA VAL A 25 2.40 1.84 -9.11
C VAL A 25 3.74 1.62 -8.40
N ARG A 26 3.74 1.65 -7.05
CA ARG A 26 4.97 1.50 -6.24
C ARG A 26 4.91 0.34 -5.24
N ASN A 27 3.73 -0.13 -4.90
CA ASN A 27 3.51 -1.31 -4.07
C ASN A 27 2.27 -2.08 -4.55
N LEU A 28 2.10 -3.28 -4.03
CA LEU A 28 0.95 -4.16 -4.27
C LEU A 28 0.48 -4.70 -2.92
N GLU A 29 -0.81 -4.56 -2.63
CA GLU A 29 -1.51 -5.07 -1.45
C GLU A 29 -2.94 -5.47 -1.86
N MET A 30 -3.82 -5.84 -0.93
CA MET A 30 -5.10 -6.49 -1.27
C MET A 30 -6.34 -5.77 -0.72
N GLU A 31 -6.17 -4.67 0.03
CA GLU A 31 -7.24 -4.06 0.81
C GLU A 31 -7.57 -2.62 0.37
N SER A 32 -6.63 -1.89 -0.23
CA SER A 32 -6.73 -0.43 -0.39
C SER A 32 -7.87 -0.03 -1.32
N LEU A 33 -8.14 -0.82 -2.37
CA LEU A 33 -9.22 -0.53 -3.31
C LEU A 33 -10.59 -0.58 -2.62
N GLY A 34 -10.85 -1.67 -1.87
CA GLY A 34 -12.10 -1.84 -1.13
C GLY A 34 -12.26 -0.79 -0.03
N PHE A 35 -11.18 -0.54 0.72
CA PHE A 35 -11.13 0.49 1.76
C PHE A 35 -11.42 1.90 1.20
N ALA A 36 -10.72 2.30 0.13
CA ALA A 36 -10.91 3.62 -0.48
C ALA A 36 -12.33 3.80 -1.02
N ALA A 37 -12.87 2.77 -1.72
CA ALA A 37 -14.23 2.81 -2.25
C ALA A 37 -15.28 2.91 -1.13
N PHE A 38 -15.11 2.16 -0.04
CA PHE A 38 -16.00 2.19 1.12
C PHE A 38 -16.01 3.58 1.78
N CYS A 39 -14.83 4.12 2.10
CA CYS A 39 -14.68 5.42 2.72
C CYS A 39 -15.20 6.55 1.84
N GLN A 40 -14.96 6.50 0.53
CA GLN A 40 -15.52 7.45 -0.43
C GLN A 40 -17.05 7.40 -0.44
N LYS A 41 -17.64 6.20 -0.49
CA LYS A 41 -19.10 5.99 -0.51
C LYS A 41 -19.77 6.53 0.74
N LEU A 42 -19.16 6.32 1.91
CA LEU A 42 -19.67 6.80 3.19
C LEU A 42 -19.25 8.23 3.54
N LYS A 43 -18.48 8.90 2.66
CA LYS A 43 -17.93 10.24 2.89
C LYS A 43 -17.15 10.35 4.21
N ILE A 44 -16.45 9.28 4.58
CA ILE A 44 -15.57 9.25 5.76
C ILE A 44 -14.39 10.15 5.44
N LYS A 45 -14.37 11.33 6.05
CA LYS A 45 -13.26 12.30 5.95
C LYS A 45 -12.26 12.04 7.07
N GLY A 46 -10.97 12.13 6.77
CA GLY A 46 -9.96 12.40 7.81
C GLY A 46 -10.35 13.70 8.53
N GLU A 47 -10.27 13.70 9.86
CA GLU A 47 -11.16 14.48 10.72
C GLU A 47 -11.11 16.01 10.57
N SER A 48 -12.27 16.63 10.86
CA SER A 48 -12.54 18.06 11.05
C SER A 48 -12.36 18.96 9.83
N MET A 49 -13.43 19.18 9.05
CA MET A 49 -13.64 20.46 8.35
C MET A 49 -15.08 20.65 7.86
N SER A 50 -15.54 21.89 8.07
CA SER A 50 -16.81 22.47 7.66
C SER A 50 -17.17 22.15 6.20
N VAL A 51 -18.48 21.99 5.97
CA VAL A 51 -19.16 21.51 4.75
C VAL A 51 -18.98 22.38 3.49
N HIS A 52 -18.01 23.30 3.46
CA HIS A 52 -17.84 24.28 2.38
C HIS A 52 -16.52 24.20 1.59
N SER A 53 -15.61 23.26 1.87
CA SER A 53 -14.41 23.07 1.05
C SER A 53 -14.54 21.84 0.14
N THR A 54 -14.45 22.08 -1.17
CA THR A 54 -14.51 21.09 -2.27
C THR A 54 -13.25 20.20 -2.36
N PHE A 55 -12.34 20.30 -1.40
CA PHE A 55 -11.16 19.42 -1.31
C PHE A 55 -11.48 18.25 -0.38
N THR A 56 -12.01 17.18 -0.98
CA THR A 56 -12.33 15.91 -0.29
C THR A 56 -11.03 15.26 0.20
N LEU A 57 -10.84 15.17 1.51
CA LEU A 57 -9.79 14.33 2.11
C LEU A 57 -10.02 12.88 1.71
N ILE A 58 -9.04 12.29 1.06
CA ILE A 58 -9.07 10.89 0.63
C ILE A 58 -8.63 10.04 1.84
N PRO A 59 -9.34 8.95 2.17
CA PRO A 59 -8.87 7.95 3.13
C PRO A 59 -7.45 7.51 2.75
N SER A 60 -6.50 7.66 3.68
CA SER A 60 -5.08 7.38 3.42
C SER A 60 -4.74 5.95 3.80
N VAL A 61 -3.90 5.31 2.98
CA VAL A 61 -3.36 3.97 3.24
C VAL A 61 -1.86 4.10 3.38
N ILE A 62 -1.31 3.61 4.49
CA ILE A 62 0.12 3.62 4.77
C ILE A 62 0.58 2.16 4.83
N CYS A 63 1.43 1.78 3.88
CA CYS A 63 1.99 0.43 3.81
C CYS A 63 3.51 0.49 3.90
N VAL A 64 4.11 -0.59 4.40
CA VAL A 64 5.53 -0.88 4.24
C VAL A 64 5.71 -1.98 3.20
N THR A 65 6.76 -1.89 2.39
CA THR A 65 7.08 -2.90 1.38
C THR A 65 8.01 -3.96 1.97
N MET A 66 7.56 -5.23 1.99
CA MET A 66 8.37 -6.35 2.49
C MET A 66 9.32 -6.95 1.46
N VAL A 67 9.04 -6.73 0.17
CA VAL A 67 9.81 -7.33 -0.92
C VAL A 67 9.74 -6.45 -2.17
N ASN A 68 10.86 -6.37 -2.90
CA ASN A 68 10.88 -5.79 -4.23
C ASN A 68 10.55 -6.88 -5.27
N ARG A 69 9.31 -6.84 -5.79
CA ARG A 69 8.79 -7.82 -6.77
C ARG A 69 9.49 -7.82 -8.11
N LEU A 70 10.23 -6.76 -8.44
CA LEU A 70 11.08 -6.70 -9.64
C LEU A 70 12.38 -7.51 -9.48
N ILE A 71 12.74 -7.89 -8.24
CA ILE A 71 13.95 -8.65 -7.94
C ILE A 71 13.60 -10.10 -7.56
N THR A 72 12.65 -10.28 -6.64
CA THR A 72 12.29 -11.60 -6.12
C THR A 72 10.81 -11.68 -5.75
N ASP A 73 10.26 -12.89 -5.80
CA ASP A 73 8.92 -13.18 -5.27
C ASP A 73 8.95 -13.62 -3.80
N GLN A 74 10.08 -14.19 -3.37
CA GLN A 74 10.22 -14.76 -2.04
C GLN A 74 10.75 -13.72 -1.06
N ILE A 75 10.13 -13.68 0.13
CA ILE A 75 10.63 -12.91 1.26
C ILE A 75 11.71 -13.75 1.94
N THR A 76 12.96 -13.35 1.79
CA THR A 76 14.13 -14.02 2.40
C THR A 76 14.69 -13.24 3.60
N THR A 77 14.13 -12.07 3.88
CA THR A 77 14.50 -11.21 4.99
C THR A 77 14.27 -11.91 6.34
N PRO A 78 15.20 -11.82 7.30
CA PRO A 78 15.00 -12.37 8.64
C PRO A 78 13.74 -11.82 9.32
N VAL A 79 13.06 -12.67 10.09
CA VAL A 79 11.82 -12.31 10.80
C VAL A 79 12.00 -11.09 11.72
N SER A 80 13.14 -11.00 12.42
CA SER A 80 13.45 -9.85 13.27
C SER A 80 13.45 -8.52 12.51
N VAL A 81 13.98 -8.51 11.29
CA VAL A 81 14.02 -7.32 10.43
C VAL A 81 12.64 -7.01 9.86
N MET A 82 11.86 -8.04 9.51
CA MET A 82 10.47 -7.84 9.07
C MET A 82 9.61 -7.23 10.18
N HIS A 83 9.77 -7.67 11.43
CA HIS A 83 9.07 -7.07 12.57
C HIS A 83 9.42 -5.59 12.73
N GLU A 84 10.68 -5.20 12.59
CA GLU A 84 11.07 -3.78 12.58
C GLU A 84 10.36 -2.99 11.47
N TRP A 85 10.26 -3.57 10.26
CA TRP A 85 9.60 -2.90 9.15
C TRP A 85 8.10 -2.72 9.37
N GLN A 86 7.45 -3.69 10.01
CA GLN A 86 6.02 -3.66 10.34
C GLN A 86 5.64 -2.49 11.25
N GLU A 87 6.56 -2.00 12.09
CA GLU A 87 6.30 -0.86 12.98
C GLU A 87 6.33 0.49 12.25
N ARG A 88 7.06 0.60 11.14
CA ARG A 88 7.29 1.89 10.44
C ARG A 88 6.00 2.61 10.01
N PRO A 89 4.97 1.94 9.45
CA PRO A 89 3.70 2.61 9.16
C PRO A 89 3.05 3.22 10.39
N LEU A 90 3.11 2.53 11.53
CA LEU A 90 2.53 2.99 12.79
C LEU A 90 3.32 4.17 13.36
N GLU A 91 4.65 4.13 13.30
CA GLU A 91 5.50 5.26 13.72
C GLU A 91 5.17 6.54 12.96
N ILE A 92 5.02 6.45 11.63
CA ILE A 92 4.61 7.58 10.78
C ILE A 92 3.22 8.08 11.18
N LEU A 93 2.26 7.17 11.37
CA LEU A 93 0.91 7.52 11.77
C LEU A 93 0.88 8.22 13.14
N ILE A 94 1.60 7.69 14.14
CA ILE A 94 1.69 8.28 15.47
C ILE A 94 2.34 9.67 15.40
N ALA A 95 3.43 9.82 14.65
CA ALA A 95 4.08 11.11 14.48
C ALA A 95 3.16 12.14 13.81
N TYR A 96 2.38 11.73 12.82
CA TYR A 96 1.34 12.56 12.20
C TYR A 96 0.28 12.97 13.23
N ILE A 97 -0.32 12.00 13.93
CA ILE A 97 -1.36 12.27 14.94
C ILE A 97 -0.86 13.23 16.02
N LYS A 98 0.34 13.02 16.57
CA LYS A 98 0.94 13.88 17.60
C LYS A 98 1.16 15.34 17.16
N LYS A 99 1.23 15.60 15.85
CA LYS A 99 1.36 16.96 15.31
C LYS A 99 0.00 17.66 15.16
N HIS A 100 -1.08 16.89 15.15
CA HIS A 100 -2.43 17.36 14.87
C HIS A 100 -3.38 17.27 16.08
N ILE A 101 -2.87 16.80 17.22
CA ILE A 101 -3.48 16.89 18.56
C ILE A 101 -2.62 17.85 19.38
#